data_AF-A0A1U7X8P9-F1
#
_entry.id   AF-A0A1U7X8P9-F1
#
_cell.length_a   1.000
_cell.length_b   1.000
_cell.length_c   1.000
_cell.angle_alpha   90.00
_cell.angle_beta   90.00
_cell.angle_gamma   90.00
#
_symmetry.space_group_name_H-M   'P 1'
#
loop_
_entity.id
_entity.type
_entity.pdbx_description
1 polymer ?
#
loop_
_entity_poly.entity_id
_entity_poly.type
_entity_poly.pdbx_seq_one_letter_code
_entity_poly.pdbx_strand_id
1 'polypeptide(L)'
;MVSGDEVREAVLDMSPTSLASLDGFNDTFYHKCWSIIATDVIEFMKSFFNGNKLTRFYSHTCLVLISKVDSPTTFADFRPISLSNFSAKIISKILARRLNPLLPKLISENQSGFVKGRLITDNVLLAQEIIHGISEPNTRGNMVIRLDMAKAYNRVSWEFLLSVFRNFGFSSWWTEAIGRLISEVWYSIIVNGTRRDFFKD
;
A
#
# COMPACT_ATOMS: atom_id res chain seq x y z
N MET A 1 6.58 -17.43 12.64
CA MET A 1 6.14 -16.33 13.52
C MET A 1 6.97 -15.09 13.21
N VAL A 2 6.46 -13.89 13.47
CA VAL A 2 7.23 -12.63 13.31
C VAL A 2 8.30 -12.53 14.41
N SER A 3 9.54 -12.15 14.05
CA SER A 3 10.62 -11.96 15.02
C SER A 3 10.71 -10.50 15.48
N GLY A 4 11.31 -10.26 16.65
CA GLY A 4 11.54 -8.89 17.13
C GLY A 4 12.42 -8.07 16.19
N ASP A 5 13.44 -8.71 15.61
CA ASP A 5 14.34 -8.10 14.63
C ASP A 5 13.60 -7.73 13.33
N GLU A 6 12.73 -8.61 12.84
CA GLU A 6 11.92 -8.34 11.65
C GLU A 6 11.00 -7.13 11.87
N VAL A 7 10.40 -7.00 13.06
CA VAL A 7 9.60 -5.83 13.42
C VAL A 7 10.48 -4.57 13.46
N ARG A 8 11.64 -4.65 14.14
CA ARG A 8 12.57 -3.51 14.25
C ARG A 8 13.04 -3.03 12.88
N GLU A 9 13.47 -3.94 12.01
CA GLU A 9 13.86 -3.63 10.64
C GLU A 9 12.72 -2.97 9.87
N ALA A 10 11.49 -3.51 9.99
CA ALA A 10 10.33 -2.91 9.34
C ALA A 10 10.06 -1.48 9.84
N VAL A 11 10.25 -1.19 11.13
CA VAL A 11 10.13 0.16 11.68
C VAL A 11 11.20 1.09 11.12
N LEU A 12 12.47 0.67 11.14
CA LEU A 12 13.61 1.49 10.71
C LEU A 12 13.61 1.76 9.20
N ASP A 13 13.07 0.85 8.40
CA ASP A 13 12.89 0.99 6.95
C ASP A 13 11.78 1.97 6.53
N MET A 14 11.00 2.49 7.47
CA MET A 14 9.97 3.50 7.17
C MET A 14 10.55 4.92 7.26
N SER A 15 10.06 5.81 6.39
CA SER A 15 10.60 7.16 6.26
C SER A 15 10.26 8.01 7.48
N PRO A 16 11.23 8.67 8.15
CA PRO A 16 11.00 9.46 9.36
C PRO A 16 10.09 10.69 9.16
N THR A 17 9.74 11.02 7.91
CA THR A 17 9.01 12.23 7.52
C THR A 17 7.50 12.06 7.33
N SER A 18 6.92 10.88 7.60
CA SER A 18 5.49 10.71 7.37
C SER A 18 4.68 11.53 8.38
N LEU A 19 3.50 12.00 7.92
CA LEU A 19 2.52 12.63 8.78
C LEU A 19 2.07 11.65 9.87
N ALA A 20 1.95 12.18 11.09
CA ALA A 20 1.42 11.43 12.22
C ALA A 20 0.02 10.90 11.92
N SER A 21 -0.27 9.71 12.46
CA SER A 21 -1.61 9.15 12.39
C SER A 21 -2.53 9.82 13.42
N LEU A 22 -3.75 9.30 13.58
CA LEU A 22 -4.71 9.81 14.57
C LEU A 22 -4.13 9.90 15.99
N ASP A 23 -3.24 8.97 16.34
CA ASP A 23 -2.61 8.88 17.64
C ASP A 23 -1.54 9.96 17.89
N GLY A 24 -1.26 10.82 16.92
CA GLY A 24 -0.25 11.86 17.02
C GLY A 24 1.19 11.33 16.92
N PHE A 25 1.36 10.02 16.70
CA PHE A 25 2.67 9.40 16.55
C PHE A 25 3.00 9.20 15.07
N ASN A 26 4.22 9.58 14.72
CA ASN A 26 4.80 9.37 13.40
C ASN A 26 6.04 8.46 13.48
N ASP A 27 6.62 8.14 12.33
CA ASP A 27 7.83 7.32 12.21
C ASP A 27 8.95 7.78 13.16
N THR A 28 9.14 9.09 13.32
CA THR A 28 10.17 9.67 14.20
C THR A 28 9.96 9.26 15.66
N PHE A 29 8.72 9.21 16.15
CA PHE A 29 8.42 8.71 17.50
C PHE A 29 8.85 7.26 17.65
N TYR A 30 8.46 6.39 16.70
CA TYR A 30 8.80 4.97 16.77
C TYR A 30 10.29 4.70 16.69
N HIS A 31 11.03 5.52 15.93
CA HIS A 31 12.50 5.43 15.84
C HIS A 31 13.16 5.89 17.13
N LYS A 32 12.80 7.07 17.66
CA LYS A 32 13.46 7.66 18.83
C LYS A 32 13.08 6.97 20.14
N CYS A 33 11.84 6.54 20.27
CA CYS A 33 11.31 5.91 21.48
C CYS A 33 11.35 4.37 21.43
N TRP A 34 12.02 3.77 20.43
CA TRP A 34 12.05 2.32 20.24
C TRP A 34 12.47 1.57 21.51
N SER A 35 13.49 2.04 22.23
CA SER A 35 13.96 1.42 23.47
C SER A 35 12.90 1.35 24.58
N ILE A 36 11.87 2.20 24.51
CA ILE A 36 10.77 2.27 25.47
C ILE A 36 9.60 1.40 24.99
N ILE A 37 9.22 1.50 23.72
CA ILE A 37 7.99 0.90 23.19
C ILE A 37 8.18 -0.46 22.50
N ALA A 38 9.42 -0.92 22.30
CA ALA A 38 9.73 -2.11 21.50
C ALA A 38 8.95 -3.35 21.95
N THR A 39 8.86 -3.59 23.26
CA THR A 39 8.18 -4.76 23.81
C THR A 39 6.71 -4.80 23.40
N ASP A 40 5.98 -3.69 23.62
CA ASP A 40 4.55 -3.59 23.32
C ASP A 40 4.28 -3.71 21.82
N VAL A 41 5.12 -3.05 20.99
CA VAL A 41 4.99 -3.10 19.53
C VAL A 41 5.24 -4.53 19.03
N ILE A 42 6.27 -5.21 19.54
CA ILE A 42 6.58 -6.60 19.13
C ILE A 42 5.45 -7.55 19.56
N GLU A 43 4.93 -7.41 20.76
CA GLU A 43 3.82 -8.23 21.25
C GLU A 43 2.55 -8.02 20.42
N PHE A 44 2.25 -6.76 20.09
CA PHE A 44 1.15 -6.42 19.18
C PHE A 44 1.31 -7.09 17.81
N MET A 45 2.50 -7.00 17.20
CA MET A 45 2.75 -7.64 15.90
C MET A 45 2.59 -9.16 16.00
N LYS A 46 3.15 -9.78 17.04
CA LYS A 46 2.99 -11.23 17.28
C LYS A 46 1.52 -11.62 17.40
N SER A 47 0.74 -10.84 18.15
CA SER A 47 -0.70 -11.05 18.30
C SER A 47 -1.43 -11.07 16.95
N PHE A 48 -1.21 -10.06 16.10
CA PHE A 48 -1.81 -10.01 14.77
C PHE A 48 -1.39 -11.20 13.88
N PHE A 49 -0.08 -11.49 13.82
CA PHE A 49 0.42 -12.58 12.99
C PHE A 49 0.06 -13.98 13.51
N ASN A 50 -0.37 -14.10 14.77
CA ASN A 50 -0.96 -15.32 15.34
C ASN A 50 -2.47 -15.47 15.09
N GLY A 51 -3.09 -14.54 14.35
CA GLY A 51 -4.47 -14.68 13.90
C GLY A 51 -5.46 -13.69 14.52
N ASN A 52 -5.03 -12.87 15.49
CA ASN A 52 -5.91 -11.88 16.10
C ASN A 52 -6.23 -10.75 15.12
N LYS A 53 -7.48 -10.24 15.21
CA LYS A 53 -7.95 -9.12 14.40
C LYS A 53 -7.46 -7.79 14.97
N LEU A 54 -7.29 -6.80 14.10
CA LEU A 54 -7.08 -5.43 14.53
C LEU A 54 -8.34 -4.91 15.22
N THR A 55 -8.16 -4.20 16.34
CA THR A 55 -9.27 -3.44 16.92
C THR A 55 -9.57 -2.24 16.03
N ARG A 56 -10.77 -1.65 16.19
CA ARG A 56 -11.21 -0.49 15.41
C ARG A 56 -10.24 0.69 15.46
N PHE A 57 -9.50 0.83 16.57
CA PHE A 57 -8.49 1.87 16.73
C PHE A 57 -7.28 1.65 15.81
N TYR A 58 -6.74 0.44 15.76
CA TYR A 58 -5.56 0.14 14.96
C TYR A 58 -5.85 0.00 13.47
N SER A 59 -7.10 -0.30 13.10
CA SER A 59 -7.54 -0.29 11.71
C SER A 59 -8.12 1.07 11.28
N HIS A 60 -8.08 2.08 12.14
CA HIS A 60 -8.57 3.41 11.82
C HIS A 60 -7.65 4.15 10.84
N THR A 61 -8.27 4.83 9.89
CA THR A 61 -7.61 5.63 8.86
C THR A 61 -8.33 6.98 8.75
N CYS A 62 -7.58 8.08 8.79
CA CYS A 62 -8.14 9.40 8.55
C CYS A 62 -7.99 9.79 7.08
N LEU A 63 -9.09 10.14 6.42
CA LEU A 63 -9.10 10.66 5.07
C LEU A 63 -8.90 12.18 5.12
N VAL A 64 -7.81 12.65 4.53
CA VAL A 64 -7.52 14.08 4.32
C VAL A 64 -7.76 14.41 2.86
N LEU A 65 -8.50 15.48 2.59
CA LEU A 65 -8.74 15.95 1.23
C LEU A 65 -7.68 16.99 0.86
N ILE A 66 -6.80 16.66 -0.09
CA ILE A 66 -5.83 17.61 -0.65
C ILE A 66 -6.38 18.15 -1.96
N SER A 67 -6.43 19.48 -2.09
CA SER A 67 -6.88 20.10 -3.34
C SER A 67 -5.91 19.81 -4.49
N LYS A 68 -6.44 19.49 -5.67
CA LYS A 68 -5.66 19.36 -6.92
C LYS A 68 -5.55 20.68 -7.68
N VAL A 69 -6.41 21.64 -7.36
CA VAL A 69 -6.55 22.94 -8.04
C VAL A 69 -6.68 24.06 -7.01
N ASP A 70 -6.45 25.31 -7.40
CA ASP A 70 -6.45 26.44 -6.45
C ASP A 70 -7.83 26.74 -5.85
N SER A 71 -8.90 26.47 -6.59
CA SER A 71 -10.28 26.74 -6.17
C SER A 71 -11.17 25.51 -6.43
N PRO A 72 -11.12 24.49 -5.54
CA PRO A 72 -11.90 23.27 -5.72
C PRO A 72 -13.39 23.55 -5.51
N THR A 73 -14.22 23.08 -6.42
CA THR A 73 -15.69 23.26 -6.38
C THR A 73 -16.43 21.93 -6.28
N THR A 74 -15.79 20.84 -6.68
CA THR A 74 -16.35 19.49 -6.66
C THR A 74 -15.45 18.51 -5.90
N PHE A 75 -16.01 17.39 -5.44
CA PHE A 75 -15.21 16.32 -4.82
C PHE A 75 -14.16 15.72 -5.77
N ALA A 76 -14.34 15.82 -7.09
CA ALA A 76 -13.36 15.38 -8.08
C ALA A 76 -12.08 16.22 -8.06
N ASP A 77 -12.17 17.47 -7.60
CA ASP A 77 -11.05 18.41 -7.47
C ASP A 77 -10.16 18.08 -6.28
N PHE A 78 -10.59 17.17 -5.40
CA PHE A 78 -9.78 16.72 -4.27
C PHE A 78 -9.12 15.36 -4.54
N ARG A 79 -7.94 15.18 -3.97
CA ARG A 79 -7.26 13.90 -3.83
C ARG A 79 -7.40 13.46 -2.37
N PRO A 80 -8.15 12.38 -2.09
CA PRO A 80 -8.17 11.82 -0.76
C PRO A 80 -6.81 11.16 -0.46
N ILE A 81 -6.26 11.43 0.71
CA ILE A 81 -5.08 10.78 1.26
C ILE A 81 -5.48 10.07 2.54
N SER A 82 -5.14 8.79 2.61
CA SER A 82 -5.40 7.94 3.77
C SER A 82 -4.23 8.00 4.76
N LEU A 83 -4.47 8.58 5.92
CA LEU A 83 -3.57 8.56 7.07
C LEU A 83 -3.93 7.38 7.98
N SER A 84 -3.34 6.23 7.71
CA SER A 84 -3.54 5.01 8.49
C SER A 84 -2.74 5.01 9.79
N ASN A 85 -3.22 4.25 10.78
CA ASN A 85 -2.50 4.00 12.02
C ASN A 85 -1.11 3.38 11.75
N PHE A 86 -0.11 3.82 12.52
CA PHE A 86 1.27 3.37 12.33
C PHE A 86 1.44 1.86 12.52
N SER A 87 0.75 1.25 13.49
CA SER A 87 0.79 -0.19 13.71
C SER A 87 0.31 -0.99 12.50
N ALA A 88 -0.74 -0.52 11.82
CA ALA A 88 -1.20 -1.12 10.56
C ALA A 88 -0.17 -0.95 9.42
N LYS A 89 0.56 0.18 9.38
CA LYS A 89 1.66 0.38 8.43
C LYS A 89 2.80 -0.60 8.69
N ILE A 90 3.18 -0.86 9.93
CA ILE A 90 4.20 -1.86 10.28
C ILE A 90 3.80 -3.25 9.76
N ILE A 91 2.55 -3.67 9.99
CA ILE A 91 2.02 -4.95 9.49
C ILE A 91 2.13 -5.01 7.96
N SER A 92 1.64 -3.98 7.26
CA SER A 92 1.70 -3.90 5.80
C SER A 92 3.15 -3.93 5.29
N LYS A 93 4.08 -3.28 5.98
CA LYS A 93 5.50 -3.24 5.63
C LYS A 93 6.16 -4.62 5.78
N ILE A 94 5.87 -5.34 6.86
CA ILE A 94 6.35 -6.71 7.07
C ILE A 94 5.83 -7.64 5.98
N LEU A 95 4.52 -7.60 5.68
CA LEU A 95 3.93 -8.38 4.59
C LEU A 95 4.57 -8.03 3.23
N ALA A 96 4.73 -6.75 2.92
CA ALA A 96 5.40 -6.32 1.68
C ALA A 96 6.85 -6.82 1.60
N ARG A 97 7.62 -6.75 2.71
CA ARG A 97 9.00 -7.28 2.78
C ARG A 97 9.04 -8.77 2.48
N ARG A 98 8.09 -9.56 2.99
CA ARG A 98 7.99 -11.00 2.71
C ARG A 98 7.58 -11.30 1.27
N LEU A 99 6.73 -10.48 0.66
CA LEU A 99 6.26 -10.66 -0.71
C LEU A 99 7.31 -10.26 -1.76
N ASN A 100 8.07 -9.19 -1.50
CA ASN A 100 8.99 -8.58 -2.47
C ASN A 100 9.96 -9.57 -3.15
N PRO A 101 10.64 -10.48 -2.43
CA PRO A 101 11.54 -11.46 -3.06
C PRO A 101 10.84 -12.45 -3.99
N LEU A 102 9.52 -12.63 -3.85
CA LEU A 102 8.72 -13.53 -4.66
C LEU A 102 8.22 -12.86 -5.95
N LEU A 103 8.10 -11.53 -5.96
CA LEU A 103 7.54 -10.78 -7.09
C LEU A 103 8.19 -11.17 -8.44
N PRO A 104 9.52 -11.25 -8.61
CA PRO A 104 10.11 -11.60 -9.90
C PRO A 104 9.64 -12.94 -10.49
N LYS A 105 9.12 -13.86 -9.65
CA LYS A 105 8.56 -15.15 -10.07
C LYS A 105 7.05 -15.10 -10.36
N LEU A 106 6.37 -14.06 -9.89
CA LEU A 106 4.91 -13.93 -9.94
C LEU A 106 4.44 -12.97 -11.04
N ILE A 107 5.29 -12.00 -11.43
CA ILE A 107 4.94 -10.97 -12.41
C ILE A 107 5.94 -10.97 -13.58
N SER A 108 5.43 -10.62 -14.77
CA SER A 108 6.23 -10.49 -15.99
C SER A 108 7.37 -9.48 -15.81
N GLU A 109 8.49 -9.69 -16.50
CA GLU A 109 9.62 -8.75 -16.55
C GLU A 109 9.22 -7.37 -17.10
N ASN A 110 8.21 -7.33 -17.97
CA ASN A 110 7.67 -6.10 -18.55
C ASN A 110 6.88 -5.24 -17.54
N GLN A 111 6.62 -5.74 -16.33
CA GLN A 111 5.98 -4.97 -15.27
C GLN A 111 7.03 -4.22 -14.44
N SER A 112 7.42 -3.02 -14.85
CA SER A 112 8.45 -2.22 -14.16
C SER A 112 7.93 -1.44 -12.94
N GLY A 113 6.64 -1.12 -12.89
CA GLY A 113 6.06 -0.29 -11.82
C GLY A 113 6.05 -0.98 -10.46
N PHE A 114 6.54 -0.27 -9.43
CA PHE A 114 6.49 -0.70 -8.01
C PHE A 114 7.23 -2.00 -7.70
N VAL A 115 8.20 -2.40 -8.52
CA VAL A 115 9.06 -3.57 -8.29
C VAL A 115 10.46 -3.11 -7.94
N LYS A 116 11.02 -3.60 -6.84
CA LYS A 116 12.39 -3.24 -6.43
C LYS A 116 13.38 -3.67 -7.52
N GLY A 117 14.22 -2.74 -7.95
CA GLY A 117 15.27 -2.97 -8.95
C GLY A 117 14.82 -2.78 -10.41
N ARG A 118 13.54 -2.47 -10.67
CA ARG A 118 13.06 -2.07 -12.00
C ARG A 118 12.90 -0.57 -12.07
N LEU A 119 13.32 0.05 -13.16
CA LEU A 119 13.34 1.51 -13.30
C LEU A 119 12.23 1.97 -14.25
N ILE A 120 11.68 3.16 -13.99
CA ILE A 120 10.69 3.77 -14.88
C ILE A 120 11.27 4.07 -16.28
N THR A 121 12.60 4.24 -16.35
CA THR A 121 13.34 4.43 -17.60
C THR A 121 13.17 3.25 -18.55
N ASP A 122 12.99 2.04 -18.03
CA ASP A 122 12.82 0.82 -18.84
C ASP A 122 11.53 0.92 -19.68
N ASN A 123 10.46 1.52 -19.13
CA ASN A 123 9.22 1.77 -19.88
C ASN A 123 9.39 2.85 -20.95
N VAL A 124 10.24 3.85 -20.70
CA VAL A 124 10.52 4.91 -21.68
C VAL A 124 11.26 4.31 -22.87
N LEU A 125 12.26 3.46 -22.61
CA LEU A 125 12.98 2.72 -23.66
C LEU A 125 12.04 1.80 -24.43
N LEU A 126 11.19 1.03 -23.74
CA LEU A 126 10.19 0.17 -24.40
C LEU A 126 9.25 0.99 -25.29
N ALA A 127 8.79 2.16 -24.84
CA ALA A 127 7.94 3.04 -25.63
C ALA A 127 8.68 3.59 -26.87
N GLN A 128 9.97 3.94 -26.74
CA GLN A 128 10.81 4.37 -27.86
C GLN A 128 11.00 3.24 -28.88
N GLU A 129 11.23 2.02 -28.42
CA GLU A 129 11.38 0.84 -29.29
C GLU A 129 10.06 0.53 -30.04
N ILE A 130 8.92 0.64 -29.37
CA ILE A 130 7.60 0.52 -30.01
C ILE A 130 7.44 1.60 -31.10
N ILE A 131 7.77 2.87 -30.82
CA ILE A 131 7.68 3.96 -31.81
C ILE A 131 8.62 3.73 -32.99
N HIS A 132 9.83 3.22 -32.73
CA HIS A 132 10.78 2.90 -33.77
C HIS A 132 10.25 1.77 -34.67
N GLY A 133 9.74 0.68 -34.10
CA GLY A 133 9.13 -0.43 -34.84
C GLY A 133 7.90 -0.01 -35.65
N ILE A 134 7.19 1.04 -35.23
CA ILE A 134 6.09 1.62 -36.03
C ILE A 134 6.59 2.34 -37.27
N SER A 135 7.82 2.86 -37.24
CA SER A 135 8.42 3.60 -38.35
C SER A 135 8.99 2.67 -39.43
N GLU A 136 9.12 1.37 -39.14
CA GLU A 136 9.58 0.37 -40.09
C GLU A 136 8.53 0.04 -41.16
N PRO A 137 8.93 -0.32 -42.39
CA PRO A 137 8.02 -0.72 -43.45
C PRO A 137 7.18 -1.93 -43.03
N ASN A 138 5.86 -1.80 -43.07
CA ASN A 138 4.96 -2.91 -42.83
C ASN A 138 3.95 -3.06 -43.97
N THR A 139 3.30 -4.22 -44.03
CA THR A 139 2.32 -4.54 -45.07
C THR A 139 0.86 -4.35 -44.62
N ARG A 140 0.59 -4.10 -43.33
CA ARG A 140 -0.77 -4.18 -42.73
C ARG A 140 -1.15 -3.03 -41.79
N GLY A 141 -0.33 -1.99 -41.68
CA GLY A 141 -0.51 -0.89 -40.72
C GLY A 141 -0.09 -1.25 -39.30
N ASN A 142 0.19 -0.22 -38.48
CA ASN A 142 0.56 -0.37 -37.07
C ASN A 142 -0.57 0.11 -36.16
N MET A 143 -0.76 -0.56 -35.01
CA MET A 143 -1.71 -0.15 -33.98
C MET A 143 -1.04 -0.20 -32.61
N VAL A 144 -1.20 0.86 -31.82
CA VAL A 144 -0.78 0.92 -30.42
C VAL A 144 -2.01 1.07 -29.55
N ILE A 145 -2.12 0.20 -28.54
CA ILE A 145 -3.22 0.26 -27.57
C ILE A 145 -2.63 0.71 -26.22
N ARG A 146 -3.12 1.85 -25.73
CA ARG A 146 -2.85 2.33 -24.38
C ARG A 146 -4.06 2.06 -23.50
N LEU A 147 -3.87 1.23 -22.48
CA LEU A 147 -4.88 0.94 -21.47
C LEU A 147 -4.55 1.70 -20.18
N ASP A 148 -5.56 2.36 -19.60
CA ASP A 148 -5.45 3.01 -18.29
C ASP A 148 -6.58 2.58 -17.37
N MET A 149 -6.24 2.26 -16.12
CA MET A 149 -7.18 1.74 -15.13
C MET A 149 -7.70 2.87 -14.25
N ALA A 150 -8.93 3.32 -14.51
CA ALA A 150 -9.57 4.36 -13.73
C ALA A 150 -9.70 3.96 -12.24
N LYS A 151 -9.09 4.75 -11.34
CA LYS A 151 -9.14 4.56 -9.88
C LYS A 151 -8.76 3.13 -9.44
N ALA A 152 -7.67 2.58 -9.99
CA ALA A 152 -7.25 1.20 -9.76
C ALA A 152 -7.28 0.77 -8.28
N TYR A 153 -6.71 1.56 -7.36
CA TYR A 153 -6.71 1.24 -5.92
C TYR A 153 -8.09 1.22 -5.27
N ASN A 154 -9.06 1.98 -5.78
CA ASN A 154 -10.42 2.04 -5.24
C ASN A 154 -11.36 0.98 -5.84
N ARG A 155 -10.96 0.35 -6.94
CA ARG A 155 -11.82 -0.57 -7.71
C ARG A 155 -11.37 -2.03 -7.68
N VAL A 156 -10.23 -2.32 -7.05
CA VAL A 156 -9.79 -3.71 -6.87
C VAL A 156 -10.77 -4.44 -5.94
N SER A 157 -11.29 -5.58 -6.40
CA SER A 157 -12.06 -6.48 -5.54
C SER A 157 -11.13 -7.20 -4.57
N TRP A 158 -11.43 -7.10 -3.27
CA TRP A 158 -10.68 -7.82 -2.23
C TRP A 158 -10.79 -9.34 -2.38
N GLU A 159 -11.95 -9.84 -2.77
CA GLU A 159 -12.15 -11.27 -3.03
C GLU A 159 -11.29 -11.75 -4.20
N PHE A 160 -11.22 -10.95 -5.28
CA PHE A 160 -10.35 -11.24 -6.41
C PHE A 160 -8.88 -11.28 -5.98
N LEU A 161 -8.41 -10.27 -5.24
CA LEU A 161 -7.03 -10.22 -4.74
C LEU A 161 -6.68 -11.46 -3.89
N LEU A 162 -7.56 -11.84 -2.97
CA LEU A 162 -7.36 -13.03 -2.13
C LEU A 162 -7.35 -14.32 -2.97
N SER A 163 -8.18 -14.40 -4.00
CA SER A 163 -8.23 -15.54 -4.92
C SER A 163 -6.95 -15.64 -5.76
N VAL A 164 -6.39 -14.52 -6.20
CA VAL A 164 -5.09 -14.48 -6.89
C VAL A 164 -3.98 -15.05 -6.01
N PHE A 165 -3.90 -14.65 -4.73
CA PHE A 165 -2.92 -15.23 -3.81
C PHE A 165 -3.10 -16.75 -3.64
N ARG A 166 -4.34 -17.24 -3.51
CA ARG A 166 -4.61 -18.69 -3.43
C ARG A 166 -4.16 -19.43 -4.69
N ASN A 167 -4.42 -18.86 -5.87
CA ASN A 167 -4.01 -19.45 -7.15
C ASN A 167 -2.48 -19.50 -7.32
N PHE A 168 -1.75 -18.53 -6.79
CA PHE A 168 -0.29 -18.57 -6.72
C PHE A 168 0.27 -19.49 -5.61
N GLY A 169 -0.59 -20.22 -4.90
CA GLY A 169 -0.18 -21.21 -3.90
C GLY A 169 0.19 -20.62 -2.54
N PHE A 170 -0.20 -19.38 -2.23
CA PHE A 170 0.02 -18.81 -0.90
C PHE A 170 -0.83 -19.55 0.15
N SER A 171 -0.27 -19.70 1.35
CA SER A 171 -0.94 -20.40 2.45
C SER A 171 -2.22 -19.68 2.90
N SER A 172 -3.15 -20.43 3.50
CA SER A 172 -4.36 -19.87 4.11
C SER A 172 -4.02 -18.75 5.10
N TRP A 173 -3.01 -18.97 5.93
CA TRP A 173 -2.48 -17.98 6.88
C TRP A 173 -2.14 -16.64 6.21
N TRP A 174 -1.48 -16.66 5.04
CA TRP A 174 -1.15 -15.44 4.31
C TRP A 174 -2.41 -14.71 3.84
N THR A 175 -3.32 -15.45 3.21
CA THR A 175 -4.56 -14.88 2.67
C THR A 175 -5.45 -14.31 3.78
N GLU A 176 -5.49 -14.96 4.95
CA GLU A 176 -6.20 -14.46 6.12
C GLU A 176 -5.53 -13.24 6.73
N ALA A 177 -4.19 -13.19 6.78
CA ALA A 177 -3.47 -12.01 7.26
C ALA A 177 -3.73 -10.78 6.37
N ILE A 178 -3.67 -10.96 5.05
CA ILE A 178 -4.06 -9.92 4.07
C ILE A 178 -5.53 -9.55 4.27
N GLY A 179 -6.42 -10.53 4.38
CA GLY A 179 -7.85 -10.33 4.61
C GLY A 179 -8.13 -9.47 5.84
N ARG A 180 -7.57 -9.84 7.01
CA ARG A 180 -7.71 -9.09 8.27
C ARG A 180 -7.20 -7.66 8.16
N LEU A 181 -6.17 -7.40 7.35
CA LEU A 181 -5.62 -6.07 7.16
C LEU A 181 -6.52 -5.17 6.30
N ILE A 182 -7.19 -5.73 5.28
CA ILE A 182 -7.95 -4.96 4.30
C ILE A 182 -9.46 -4.88 4.56
N SER A 183 -10.05 -5.84 5.28
CA SER A 183 -11.53 -5.96 5.41
C SER A 183 -12.15 -5.21 6.59
N GLU A 184 -11.34 -4.74 7.55
CA GLU A 184 -11.82 -4.13 8.80
C GLU A 184 -11.32 -2.70 9.00
N VAL A 185 -11.16 -1.94 7.92
CA VAL A 185 -10.68 -0.55 7.98
C VAL A 185 -11.83 0.39 8.36
N TRP A 186 -11.60 1.21 9.38
CA TRP A 186 -12.52 2.26 9.81
C TRP A 186 -12.03 3.62 9.33
N TYR A 187 -12.94 4.53 9.02
CA TYR A 187 -12.63 5.83 8.45
C TYR A 187 -13.18 6.98 9.28
N SER A 188 -12.43 8.07 9.28
CA SER A 188 -12.91 9.42 9.62
C SER A 188 -12.45 10.39 8.54
N ILE A 189 -13.12 11.53 8.40
CA ILE A 189 -12.72 12.57 7.46
C ILE A 189 -12.14 13.75 8.23
N ILE A 190 -11.02 14.30 7.76
CA ILE A 190 -10.45 15.53 8.31
C ILE A 190 -10.83 16.68 7.36
N VAL A 191 -11.64 17.60 7.86
CA VAL A 191 -12.06 18.82 7.15
C VAL A 191 -11.54 20.03 7.93
N ASN A 192 -10.72 20.87 7.29
CA ASN A 192 -10.12 22.06 7.90
C ASN A 192 -9.42 21.76 9.24
N GLY A 193 -8.63 20.68 9.27
CA GLY A 193 -7.91 20.24 10.48
C GLY A 193 -8.79 19.61 11.57
N THR A 194 -10.11 19.57 11.39
CA THR A 194 -11.05 18.99 12.36
C THR A 194 -11.55 17.63 11.88
N ARG A 195 -11.48 16.62 12.75
CA ARG A 195 -12.01 15.29 12.47
C ARG A 195 -13.54 15.29 12.53
N ARG A 196 -14.16 14.68 11.53
CA ARG A 196 -15.59 14.45 11.40
C ARG A 196 -15.84 12.96 11.17
N ASP A 197 -16.90 12.47 11.81
CA ASP A 197 -17.47 11.13 11.65
C ASP A 197 -16.55 9.95 12.01
N PHE A 198 -17.15 8.78 12.16
CA PHE A 198 -16.46 7.51 12.34
C PHE A 198 -17.33 6.41 11.76
N PHE A 199 -16.94 5.90 10.60
CA PHE A 199 -17.75 4.98 9.80
C PHE A 199 -16.90 3.87 9.17
N LYS A 200 -17.59 2.87 8.65
CA LYS A 200 -17.00 1.73 7.92
C LYS A 200 -17.59 1.72 6.51
N ASP A 201 -16.76 1.37 5.54
CA ASP A 201 -17.17 1.15 4.14
C ASP A 201 -17.86 -0.22 3.97
#